data_AF-A0A7X6D6K9-F1
#
_entry.id   AF-A0A7X6D6K9-F1
#
_cell.length_a   1.000
_cell.length_b   1.000
_cell.length_c   1.000
_cell.angle_alpha   90.00
_cell.angle_beta   90.00
_cell.angle_gamma   90.00
#
_symmetry.space_group_name_H-M   'P 1'
#
loop_
_entity.id
_entity.type
_entity.pdbx_description
1 polymer ?
#
loop_
_entity_poly.entity_id
_entity_poly.type
_entity_poly.pdbx_seq_one_letter_code
_entity_poly.pdbx_strand_id
1 'polypeptide(L)'
;MGRDYTQIRVEFYLRHWKMLEENRNILTMHEIDLARLLFNSLPKLSEENLNTLKIKYYDTSNKSSFDRKRGVYRTCVPITDEVVAYQLGITIEQYRINKRIAEKELEEIMLKTGNELLHSKEKIFLKINNFFFVRSADISLDKHFNQFVNVGDVTLTTENTLSKKQVFDLSDDVIKQGVEYLEKYGFMREALDEHDLRKYEEEQTKTDL
;
A
#
# COMPACT_ATOMS: atom_id res chain seq x y z
N MET A 1 5.53 -6.84 -8.96
CA MET A 1 6.01 -5.79 -8.04
C MET A 1 5.17 -5.86 -6.78
N GLY A 2 5.51 -6.74 -5.82
CA GLY A 2 4.95 -6.61 -4.48
C GLY A 2 5.32 -5.26 -3.91
N ARG A 3 4.32 -4.60 -3.35
CA ARG A 3 4.29 -3.18 -3.04
C ARG A 3 5.20 -2.89 -1.87
N ASP A 4 6.37 -2.35 -2.16
CA ASP A 4 7.09 -1.50 -1.24
C ASP A 4 6.63 -0.06 -1.51
N TYR A 5 6.07 0.60 -0.51
CA TYR A 5 5.60 1.99 -0.63
C TYR A 5 6.81 2.92 -0.52
N THR A 6 7.60 2.99 -1.58
CA THR A 6 8.78 3.86 -1.66
C THR A 6 8.49 5.20 -2.34
N GLN A 7 7.50 5.22 -3.25
CA GLN A 7 7.08 6.41 -3.98
C GLN A 7 5.58 6.36 -4.25
N ILE A 8 4.86 7.43 -3.94
CA ILE A 8 3.41 7.54 -4.16
C ILE A 8 3.11 8.72 -5.06
N ARG A 9 2.53 8.46 -6.23
CA ARG A 9 2.01 9.50 -7.11
C ARG A 9 0.59 9.87 -6.69
N VAL A 10 0.45 10.81 -5.77
CA VAL A 10 -0.84 11.18 -5.15
C VAL A 10 -1.91 11.53 -6.18
N GLU A 11 -1.56 12.27 -7.23
CA GLU A 11 -2.49 12.66 -8.31
C GLU A 11 -3.16 11.45 -8.97
N PHE A 12 -2.44 10.32 -9.08
CA PHE A 12 -3.02 9.09 -9.63
C PHE A 12 -4.18 8.63 -8.76
N TYR A 13 -4.00 8.54 -7.44
CA TYR A 13 -5.04 8.12 -6.52
C TYR A 13 -6.21 9.12 -6.47
N LEU A 14 -5.90 10.41 -6.42
CA LEU A 14 -6.91 11.47 -6.38
C LEU A 14 -7.80 11.47 -7.63
N ARG A 15 -7.25 11.20 -8.83
CA ARG A 15 -8.04 11.05 -10.06
C ARG A 15 -8.99 9.85 -10.05
N HIS A 16 -8.74 8.84 -9.23
CA HIS A 16 -9.62 7.68 -9.06
C HIS A 16 -10.59 7.84 -7.89
N TRP A 17 -10.40 8.84 -7.02
CA TRP A 17 -11.13 8.99 -5.75
C TRP A 17 -12.65 8.82 -5.92
N LYS A 18 -13.28 9.63 -6.77
CA LYS A 18 -14.73 9.59 -6.98
C LYS A 18 -15.21 8.24 -7.52
N MET A 19 -14.46 7.65 -8.46
CA MET A 19 -14.78 6.32 -9.01
C MET A 19 -14.73 5.23 -7.94
N LEU A 20 -13.66 5.22 -7.13
CA LEU A 20 -13.47 4.24 -6.06
C LEU A 20 -14.60 4.32 -5.03
N GLU A 21 -15.12 5.52 -4.79
CA GLU A 21 -16.26 5.72 -3.89
C GLU A 21 -17.61 5.34 -4.52
N GLU A 22 -17.88 5.74 -5.77
CA GLU A 22 -19.17 5.48 -6.44
C GLU A 22 -19.36 3.99 -6.78
N ASN A 23 -18.28 3.24 -7.01
CA ASN A 23 -18.33 1.89 -7.58
C ASN A 23 -17.80 0.81 -6.62
N ARG A 24 -17.90 1.03 -5.30
CA ARG A 24 -17.37 0.16 -4.23
C ARG A 24 -17.72 -1.32 -4.39
N ASN A 25 -18.88 -1.63 -4.97
CA ASN A 25 -19.41 -2.97 -5.16
C ASN A 25 -18.84 -3.74 -6.36
N ILE A 26 -18.12 -3.07 -7.27
CA ILE A 26 -17.61 -3.66 -8.53
C ILE A 26 -16.13 -3.33 -8.77
N LEU A 27 -15.41 -3.01 -7.70
CA LEU A 27 -13.97 -2.80 -7.74
C LEU A 27 -13.24 -4.12 -7.97
N THR A 28 -12.19 -4.06 -8.79
CA THR A 28 -11.21 -5.14 -8.92
C THR A 28 -10.31 -5.19 -7.68
N MET A 29 -9.60 -6.30 -7.46
CA MET A 29 -8.68 -6.42 -6.32
C MET A 29 -7.66 -5.28 -6.25
N HIS A 30 -7.11 -4.88 -7.41
CA HIS A 30 -6.19 -3.75 -7.48
C HIS A 30 -6.85 -2.42 -7.08
N GLU A 31 -8.11 -2.18 -7.47
CA GLU A 31 -8.82 -0.95 -7.08
C GLU A 31 -9.24 -0.97 -5.61
N ILE A 32 -9.57 -2.14 -5.06
CA ILE A 32 -9.81 -2.31 -3.62
C ILE A 32 -8.57 -1.91 -2.85
N ASP A 33 -7.39 -2.32 -3.31
CA ASP A 33 -6.11 -1.95 -2.75
C ASP A 33 -5.83 -0.45 -2.81
N LEU A 34 -6.07 0.18 -3.97
CA LEU A 34 -5.96 1.63 -4.12
C LEU A 34 -6.92 2.38 -3.19
N ALA A 35 -8.18 1.93 -3.12
CA ALA A 35 -9.21 2.47 -2.26
C ALA A 35 -8.84 2.32 -0.78
N ARG A 36 -8.33 1.15 -0.37
CA ARG A 36 -7.90 0.88 1.00
C ARG A 36 -6.80 1.85 1.40
N LEU A 37 -5.79 2.07 0.55
CA LEU A 37 -4.75 3.04 0.85
C LEU A 37 -5.32 4.48 0.93
N LEU A 38 -6.01 4.93 -0.11
CA LEU A 38 -6.51 6.30 -0.20
C LEU A 38 -7.48 6.64 0.93
N PHE A 39 -8.49 5.81 1.19
CA PHE A 39 -9.53 6.10 2.18
C PHE A 39 -9.06 5.95 3.63
N ASN A 40 -7.97 5.22 3.89
CA ASN A 40 -7.32 5.25 5.22
C ASN A 40 -6.39 6.46 5.39
N SER A 41 -5.98 7.12 4.31
CA SER A 41 -5.11 8.29 4.34
C SER A 41 -5.87 9.62 4.37
N LEU A 42 -6.94 9.76 3.58
CA LEU A 42 -7.71 11.02 3.48
C LEU A 42 -8.18 11.59 4.83
N PRO A 43 -8.69 10.80 5.80
CA PRO A 43 -9.14 11.34 7.09
C PRO A 43 -8.02 11.89 7.97
N LYS A 44 -6.76 11.59 7.65
CA LYS A 44 -5.58 12.05 8.41
C LYS A 44 -5.06 13.41 7.93
N LEU A 45 -5.56 13.93 6.80
CA LEU A 45 -5.23 15.27 6.32
C LEU A 45 -5.90 16.36 7.17
N SER A 46 -5.28 17.53 7.21
CA SER A 46 -5.98 18.74 7.68
C SER A 46 -7.22 19.03 6.82
N GLU A 47 -8.26 19.60 7.44
CA GLU A 47 -9.53 19.92 6.78
C GLU A 47 -9.32 20.86 5.57
N GLU A 48 -8.43 21.85 5.71
CA GLU A 48 -8.08 22.79 4.65
C GLU A 48 -7.46 22.10 3.43
N ASN A 49 -6.50 21.19 3.67
CA ASN A 49 -5.83 20.47 2.59
C ASN A 49 -6.74 19.43 1.95
N LEU A 50 -7.56 18.74 2.75
CA LEU A 50 -8.58 17.84 2.23
C LEU A 50 -9.55 18.59 1.30
N ASN A 51 -10.02 19.78 1.70
CA ASN A 51 -10.92 20.59 0.88
C ASN A 51 -10.25 21.08 -0.41
N THR A 52 -8.98 21.51 -0.33
CA THR A 52 -8.18 21.93 -1.49
C THR A 52 -8.09 20.81 -2.54
N LEU A 53 -7.84 19.57 -2.11
CA LEU A 53 -7.78 18.41 -3.00
C LEU A 53 -9.17 17.99 -3.50
N LYS A 54 -10.18 18.03 -2.64
CA LYS A 54 -11.56 17.64 -2.98
C LYS A 54 -12.12 18.51 -4.12
N ILE A 55 -12.01 19.83 -4.01
CA ILE A 55 -12.52 20.76 -5.04
C ILE A 55 -11.88 20.44 -6.40
N LYS A 56 -10.57 20.18 -6.42
CA LYS A 56 -9.85 19.92 -7.66
C LYS A 56 -10.16 18.56 -8.29
N TYR A 57 -10.13 17.51 -7.48
CA TYR A 57 -10.07 16.13 -7.95
C TYR A 57 -11.39 15.37 -7.83
N TYR A 58 -12.22 15.71 -6.85
CA TYR A 58 -13.45 14.98 -6.52
C TYR A 58 -14.72 15.70 -7.02
N ASP A 59 -14.79 17.02 -6.85
CA ASP A 59 -15.99 17.80 -7.19
C ASP A 59 -16.19 18.00 -8.71
N THR A 60 -15.20 17.63 -9.52
CA THR A 60 -15.34 17.57 -10.97
C THR A 60 -16.47 16.64 -11.41
N SER A 61 -17.24 17.08 -12.41
CA SER A 61 -18.26 16.27 -13.10
C SER A 61 -17.70 15.54 -14.32
N ASN A 62 -16.49 15.90 -14.76
CA ASN A 62 -15.90 15.36 -15.98
C ASN A 62 -15.29 13.98 -15.71
N LYS A 63 -15.96 12.94 -16.20
CA LYS A 63 -15.49 11.55 -16.13
C LYS A 63 -14.57 11.22 -17.31
N SER A 64 -13.63 10.31 -17.11
CA SER A 64 -12.66 9.86 -18.11
C SER A 64 -12.36 8.37 -17.98
N SER A 65 -11.76 7.79 -19.03
CA SER A 65 -11.33 6.39 -19.10
C SER A 65 -12.45 5.38 -18.81
N PHE A 66 -13.31 5.14 -19.80
CA PHE A 66 -14.46 4.24 -19.64
C PHE A 66 -14.08 2.76 -19.73
N ASP A 67 -14.45 1.98 -18.70
CA ASP A 67 -14.37 0.53 -18.69
C ASP A 67 -15.62 -0.10 -19.31
N ARG A 68 -15.52 -0.52 -20.56
CA ARG A 68 -16.65 -1.15 -21.27
C ARG A 68 -17.15 -2.44 -20.63
N LYS A 69 -16.29 -3.21 -19.95
CA LYS A 69 -16.68 -4.50 -19.37
C LYS A 69 -17.54 -4.33 -18.14
N ARG A 70 -17.25 -3.30 -17.34
CA ARG A 70 -17.93 -3.01 -16.08
C ARG A 70 -18.97 -1.89 -16.17
N GLY A 71 -18.96 -1.14 -17.27
CA GLY A 71 -19.89 -0.04 -17.50
C GLY A 71 -19.59 1.21 -16.66
N VAL A 72 -18.33 1.39 -16.20
CA VAL A 72 -17.94 2.47 -15.28
C VAL A 72 -16.78 3.30 -15.81
N TYR A 73 -16.75 4.59 -15.45
CA TYR A 73 -15.59 5.44 -15.71
C TYR A 73 -14.54 5.24 -14.62
N ARG A 74 -13.29 4.99 -15.01
CA ARG A 74 -12.19 4.67 -14.10
C ARG A 74 -11.59 5.90 -13.42
N THR A 75 -11.67 7.07 -14.04
CA THR A 75 -11.05 8.30 -13.54
C THR A 75 -11.92 9.52 -13.77
N CYS A 76 -11.55 10.62 -13.10
CA CYS A 76 -12.09 11.95 -13.36
C CYS A 76 -11.01 12.88 -13.91
N VAL A 77 -11.42 13.87 -14.70
CA VAL A 77 -10.57 14.96 -15.18
C VAL A 77 -10.56 16.04 -14.11
N PRO A 78 -9.40 16.36 -13.49
CA PRO A 78 -9.34 17.39 -12.45
C PRO A 78 -9.74 18.76 -12.99
N ILE A 79 -10.33 19.59 -12.13
CA ILE A 79 -10.61 21.01 -12.43
C ILE A 79 -9.27 21.74 -12.63
N THR A 80 -9.22 22.67 -13.58
CA THR A 80 -8.02 23.46 -13.86
C THR A 80 -7.69 24.39 -12.69
N ASP A 81 -6.41 24.68 -12.48
CA ASP A 81 -5.96 25.51 -11.36
C ASP A 81 -6.58 26.92 -11.42
N GLU A 82 -6.77 27.47 -12.62
CA GLU A 82 -7.40 28.77 -12.88
C GLU A 82 -8.83 28.82 -12.34
N VAL A 83 -9.62 27.77 -12.60
CA VAL A 83 -11.03 27.72 -12.22
C VAL A 83 -11.17 27.56 -10.71
N VAL A 84 -10.34 26.72 -10.08
CA VAL A 84 -10.37 26.54 -8.63
C VAL A 84 -9.92 27.82 -7.91
N ALA A 85 -8.85 28.47 -8.38
CA ALA A 85 -8.38 29.73 -7.81
C ALA A 85 -9.47 30.82 -7.88
N TYR A 86 -10.18 30.90 -9.02
CA TYR A 86 -11.32 31.80 -9.19
C TYR A 86 -12.46 31.50 -8.21
N GLN A 87 -12.84 30.22 -8.05
CA GLN A 87 -13.90 29.80 -7.11
C GLN A 87 -13.57 30.13 -5.65
N LEU A 88 -12.31 30.04 -5.28
CA LEU A 88 -11.82 30.34 -3.93
C LEU A 88 -11.52 31.83 -3.70
N GLY A 89 -11.58 32.67 -4.74
CA GLY A 89 -11.27 34.09 -4.63
C GLY A 89 -9.79 34.39 -4.32
N ILE A 90 -8.87 33.50 -4.71
CA ILE A 90 -7.42 33.63 -4.48
C ILE A 90 -6.66 33.70 -5.81
N THR A 91 -5.38 34.10 -5.75
CA THR A 91 -4.52 34.09 -6.94
C THR A 91 -4.17 32.65 -7.34
N ILE A 92 -3.89 32.45 -8.63
CA ILE A 92 -3.48 31.14 -9.14
C ILE A 92 -2.16 30.67 -8.52
N GLU A 93 -1.21 31.57 -8.28
CA GLU A 93 0.04 31.28 -7.58
C GLU A 93 -0.22 30.77 -6.17
N GLN A 94 -1.10 31.44 -5.41
CA GLN A 94 -1.44 31.02 -4.05
C GLN A 94 -2.09 29.63 -4.06
N TYR A 95 -3.04 29.42 -4.97
CA TYR A 95 -3.69 28.12 -5.10
C TYR A 95 -2.69 27.00 -5.45
N ARG A 96 -1.76 27.25 -6.37
CA ARG A 96 -0.71 26.29 -6.75
C ARG A 96 0.20 25.93 -5.57
N ILE A 97 0.52 26.89 -4.70
CA ILE A 97 1.29 26.64 -3.48
C ILE A 97 0.50 25.76 -2.51
N ASN A 98 -0.74 26.14 -2.19
CA ASN A 98 -1.61 25.37 -1.28
C ASN A 98 -1.82 23.93 -1.78
N LYS A 99 -2.09 23.77 -3.08
CA LYS A 99 -2.23 22.46 -3.72
C LYS A 99 -0.98 21.60 -3.53
N ARG A 100 0.22 22.14 -3.79
CA ARG A 100 1.47 21.38 -3.63
C ARG A 100 1.71 20.96 -2.19
N ILE A 101 1.38 21.82 -1.22
CA ILE A 101 1.47 21.50 0.21
C ILE A 101 0.52 20.34 0.53
N ALA A 102 -0.75 20.44 0.11
CA ALA A 102 -1.74 19.39 0.34
C ALA A 102 -1.37 18.06 -0.32
N GLU A 103 -0.89 18.08 -1.57
CA GLU A 103 -0.43 16.89 -2.29
C GLU A 103 0.77 16.23 -1.59
N LYS A 104 1.73 17.02 -1.12
CA LYS A 104 2.90 16.52 -0.39
C LYS A 104 2.53 15.93 0.98
N GLU A 105 1.68 16.59 1.74
CA GLU A 105 1.20 16.07 3.03
C GLU A 105 0.45 14.73 2.82
N LEU A 106 -0.40 14.65 1.81
CA LEU A 106 -1.09 13.41 1.49
C LEU A 106 -0.11 12.30 1.08
N GLU A 107 0.96 12.62 0.33
CA GLU A 107 2.00 11.65 -0.03
C GLU A 107 2.64 11.05 1.22
N GLU A 108 3.08 11.89 2.15
CA GLU A 108 3.71 11.47 3.41
C GLU A 108 2.75 10.61 4.26
N ILE A 109 1.49 11.02 4.37
CA ILE A 109 0.44 10.25 5.06
C ILE A 109 0.20 8.90 4.38
N MET A 110 0.14 8.86 3.05
CA MET A 110 -0.08 7.64 2.30
C MET A 110 1.10 6.69 2.40
N LEU A 111 2.34 7.18 2.40
CA LEU A 111 3.52 6.35 2.63
C LEU A 111 3.46 5.71 4.02
N LYS A 112 3.17 6.51 5.05
CA LYS A 112 3.01 6.02 6.42
C LYS A 112 1.88 5.00 6.54
N THR A 113 0.70 5.31 6.00
CA THR A 113 -0.48 4.43 6.02
C THR A 113 -0.24 3.15 5.24
N GLY A 114 0.44 3.23 4.10
CA GLY A 114 0.81 2.07 3.29
C GLY A 114 1.73 1.14 4.06
N ASN A 115 2.75 1.71 4.72
CA ASN A 115 3.62 0.95 5.60
C ASN A 115 2.84 0.34 6.77
N GLU A 116 1.98 1.09 7.45
CA GLU A 116 1.10 0.56 8.50
C GLU A 116 0.24 -0.60 8.00
N LEU A 117 -0.36 -0.49 6.83
CA LEU A 117 -1.17 -1.55 6.22
C LEU A 117 -0.33 -2.80 5.90
N LEU A 118 0.92 -2.63 5.46
CA LEU A 118 1.85 -3.74 5.27
C LEU A 118 2.28 -4.38 6.59
N HIS A 119 2.50 -3.57 7.64
CA HIS A 119 2.86 -4.05 8.97
C HIS A 119 1.69 -4.73 9.69
N SER A 120 0.45 -4.27 9.44
CA SER A 120 -0.77 -4.84 10.03
C SER A 120 -1.16 -6.20 9.45
N LYS A 121 -0.51 -6.62 8.36
CA LYS A 121 -0.66 -7.96 7.84
C LYS A 121 0.38 -8.84 8.52
N GLU A 122 -0.08 -9.59 9.52
CA GLU A 122 0.74 -10.44 10.40
C GLU A 122 1.56 -11.47 9.61
N LYS A 123 1.04 -11.97 8.48
CA LYS A 123 1.75 -12.93 7.64
C LYS A 123 2.32 -12.28 6.39
N ILE A 124 3.64 -12.43 6.20
CA ILE A 124 4.37 -11.86 5.06
C ILE A 124 5.29 -12.88 4.37
N PHE A 125 5.73 -12.57 3.16
CA PHE A 125 6.95 -13.09 2.55
C PHE A 125 8.06 -12.06 2.58
N LEU A 126 9.30 -12.52 2.46
CA LEU A 126 10.45 -11.68 2.16
C LEU A 126 10.97 -11.96 0.75
N LYS A 127 11.47 -10.92 0.08
CA LYS A 127 12.08 -11.01 -1.25
C LYS A 127 13.19 -9.98 -1.42
N ILE A 128 14.18 -10.27 -2.25
CA ILE A 128 15.25 -9.30 -2.58
C ILE A 128 14.85 -8.49 -3.83
N ASN A 129 14.11 -9.09 -4.76
CA ASN A 129 13.57 -8.44 -5.94
C ASN A 129 12.32 -9.19 -6.45
N ASN A 130 11.85 -8.89 -7.66
CA ASN A 130 10.66 -9.54 -8.22
C ASN A 130 10.84 -11.04 -8.56
N PHE A 131 12.07 -11.56 -8.49
CA PHE A 131 12.41 -12.93 -8.88
C PHE A 131 12.87 -13.79 -7.71
N PHE A 132 13.47 -13.21 -6.66
CA PHE A 132 14.01 -13.98 -5.54
C PHE A 132 13.21 -13.76 -4.27
N PHE A 133 12.55 -14.82 -3.82
CA PHE A 133 11.84 -14.89 -2.54
C PHE A 133 12.64 -15.69 -1.53
N VAL A 134 12.42 -15.44 -0.24
CA VAL A 134 12.99 -16.29 0.82
C VAL A 134 12.23 -17.60 0.87
N ARG A 135 12.97 -18.71 0.71
CA ARG A 135 12.46 -20.07 0.86
C ARG A 135 12.59 -20.57 2.29
N SER A 136 13.71 -20.25 2.92
CA SER A 136 13.97 -20.54 4.32
C SER A 136 14.98 -19.54 4.87
N ALA A 137 14.78 -19.13 6.11
CA ALA A 137 15.66 -18.32 6.92
C ALA A 137 15.46 -18.76 8.36
N ASP A 138 16.56 -19.12 9.00
CA ASP A 138 16.57 -19.53 10.40
C ASP A 138 16.68 -18.27 11.28
N ILE A 139 15.55 -17.83 11.84
CA ILE A 139 15.51 -16.69 12.75
C ILE A 139 15.36 -17.23 14.16
N SER A 140 16.30 -16.90 15.04
CA SER A 140 16.30 -17.37 16.42
C SER A 140 16.85 -16.33 17.38
N LEU A 141 16.48 -16.42 18.65
CA LEU A 141 17.11 -15.61 19.69
C LEU A 141 18.56 -16.07 19.88
N ASP A 142 19.47 -15.13 19.99
CA ASP A 142 20.84 -15.42 20.38
C ASP A 142 20.84 -15.98 21.81
N LYS A 143 21.30 -17.23 21.95
CA LYS A 143 21.34 -17.96 23.23
C LYS A 143 22.27 -17.32 24.25
N HIS A 144 23.24 -16.52 23.80
CA HIS A 144 24.21 -15.86 24.66
C HIS A 144 23.76 -14.45 25.06
N PHE A 145 22.93 -13.81 24.24
CA PHE A 145 22.38 -12.50 24.52
C PHE A 145 20.88 -12.51 24.21
N ASN A 146 20.05 -12.72 25.23
CA ASN A 146 18.57 -12.76 25.18
C ASN A 146 17.88 -11.48 24.64
N GLN A 147 18.63 -10.56 24.04
CA GLN A 147 18.18 -9.29 23.48
C GLN A 147 18.56 -9.13 22.00
N PHE A 148 19.27 -10.08 21.41
CA PHE A 148 19.67 -10.04 20.00
C PHE A 148 19.06 -11.21 19.23
N VAL A 149 18.71 -10.94 17.97
CA VAL A 149 18.22 -11.96 17.04
C VAL A 149 19.36 -12.38 16.14
N ASN A 150 19.55 -13.69 16.03
CA ASN A 150 20.44 -14.30 15.06
C ASN A 150 19.62 -14.72 13.84
N VAL A 151 20.07 -14.28 12.66
CA VAL A 151 19.55 -14.74 11.38
C VAL A 151 20.62 -15.62 10.74
N GLY A 152 20.32 -16.92 10.67
CA GLY A 152 21.17 -17.93 10.05
C GLY A 152 21.11 -17.88 8.52
N ASP A 153 21.35 -19.03 7.90
CA ASP A 153 21.41 -19.12 6.44
C ASP A 153 20.07 -18.76 5.80
N VAL A 154 20.11 -17.79 4.88
CA VAL A 154 18.94 -17.39 4.08
C VAL A 154 19.03 -18.06 2.72
N THR A 155 18.11 -18.99 2.45
CA THR A 155 17.97 -19.63 1.15
C THR A 155 16.91 -18.90 0.33
N LEU A 156 17.25 -18.60 -0.92
CA LEU A 156 16.35 -17.96 -1.87
C LEU A 156 15.74 -18.98 -2.84
N THR A 157 14.56 -18.67 -3.35
CA THR A 157 13.91 -19.40 -4.44
C THR A 157 13.49 -18.44 -5.54
N THR A 158 13.50 -18.93 -6.78
CA THR A 158 12.90 -18.25 -7.93
C THR A 158 11.47 -18.72 -8.21
N GLU A 159 11.01 -19.76 -7.51
CA GLU A 159 9.67 -20.30 -7.67
C GLU A 159 8.65 -19.37 -6.99
N ASN A 160 7.66 -18.91 -7.76
CA ASN A 160 6.65 -17.96 -7.28
C ASN A 160 5.43 -18.62 -6.61
N THR A 161 5.51 -19.91 -6.27
CA THR A 161 4.42 -20.65 -5.62
C THR A 161 4.47 -20.52 -4.11
N LEU A 162 3.31 -20.38 -3.46
CA LEU A 162 3.16 -20.26 -1.99
C LEU A 162 3.98 -21.29 -1.20
N SER A 163 3.87 -22.57 -1.54
CA SER A 163 4.53 -23.69 -0.86
C SER A 163 6.06 -23.69 -0.94
N LYS A 164 6.66 -22.78 -1.71
CA LYS A 164 8.12 -22.64 -1.88
C LYS A 164 8.66 -21.40 -1.19
N LYS A 165 7.79 -20.53 -0.69
CA LYS A 165 8.14 -19.30 0.03
C LYS A 165 7.91 -19.52 1.51
N GLN A 166 8.83 -19.02 2.33
CA GLN A 166 8.61 -18.98 3.77
C GLN A 166 7.62 -17.87 4.09
N VAL A 167 6.55 -18.23 4.81
CA VAL A 167 5.68 -17.26 5.46
C VAL A 167 6.28 -16.92 6.82
N PHE A 168 6.49 -15.63 7.06
CA PHE A 168 6.90 -15.11 8.35
C PHE A 168 5.68 -14.58 9.08
N ASP A 169 5.48 -15.04 10.31
CA ASP A 169 4.44 -14.53 11.19
C ASP A 169 5.01 -13.44 12.10
N LEU A 170 4.62 -12.20 11.82
CA LEU A 170 5.03 -11.01 12.56
C LEU A 170 4.33 -10.87 13.91
N SER A 171 3.39 -11.76 14.27
CA SER A 171 2.89 -11.84 15.65
C SER A 171 3.96 -12.33 16.62
N ASP A 172 4.97 -13.04 16.12
CA ASP A 172 6.14 -13.45 16.91
C ASP A 172 7.19 -12.34 16.90
N ASP A 173 7.48 -11.77 18.07
CA ASP A 173 8.44 -10.67 18.25
C ASP A 173 9.87 -11.04 17.80
N VAL A 174 10.27 -12.30 17.90
CA VAL A 174 11.59 -12.78 17.44
C VAL A 174 11.64 -12.77 15.92
N ILE A 175 10.59 -13.29 15.29
CA ILE A 175 10.45 -13.28 13.82
C ILE A 175 10.38 -11.85 13.31
N LYS A 176 9.59 -11.00 13.95
CA LYS A 176 9.49 -9.57 13.60
C LYS A 176 10.83 -8.87 13.64
N GLN A 177 11.60 -9.02 14.72
CA GLN A 177 12.93 -8.42 14.84
C GLN A 177 13.91 -8.98 13.78
N GLY A 178 13.86 -10.28 13.50
CA GLY A 178 14.69 -10.89 12.45
C GLY A 178 14.32 -10.42 11.03
N VAL A 179 13.02 -10.24 10.76
CA VAL A 179 12.52 -9.63 9.53
C VAL A 179 13.04 -8.19 9.40
N GLU A 180 12.85 -7.35 10.43
CA GLU A 180 13.34 -5.97 10.44
C GLU A 180 14.86 -5.88 10.26
N TYR A 181 15.61 -6.86 10.77
CA TYR A 181 17.04 -6.99 10.52
C TYR A 181 17.33 -7.25 9.04
N LEU A 182 16.68 -8.24 8.43
CA LEU A 182 16.85 -8.57 7.01
C LEU A 182 16.48 -7.40 6.08
N GLU A 183 15.48 -6.60 6.43
CA GLU A 183 15.10 -5.42 5.63
C GLU A 183 16.22 -4.38 5.53
N LYS A 184 17.03 -4.21 6.59
CA LYS A 184 18.22 -3.34 6.56
C LYS A 184 19.26 -3.78 5.53
N TYR A 185 19.21 -5.04 5.10
CA TYR A 185 20.08 -5.61 4.08
C TYR A 185 19.41 -5.74 2.70
N GLY A 186 18.30 -5.03 2.48
CA GLY A 186 17.66 -4.92 1.17
C GLY A 186 16.60 -5.97 0.87
N PHE A 187 16.17 -6.75 1.86
CA PHE A 187 14.95 -7.54 1.74
C PHE A 187 13.73 -6.62 1.82
N MET A 188 12.71 -6.93 1.02
CA MET A 188 11.42 -6.26 1.01
C MET A 188 10.35 -7.22 1.49
N ARG A 189 9.47 -6.77 2.38
CA ARG A 189 8.27 -7.52 2.74
C ARG A 189 7.23 -7.48 1.63
N GLU A 190 6.53 -8.60 1.46
CA GLU A 190 5.35 -8.72 0.63
C GLU A 190 4.28 -9.42 1.45
N ALA A 191 3.28 -8.65 1.88
CA ALA A 191 2.24 -9.20 2.73
C ALA A 191 1.33 -10.16 1.97
N LEU A 192 0.87 -11.23 2.64
CA LEU A 192 -0.04 -12.19 2.02
C LEU A 192 -1.33 -11.46 1.60
N ASP A 193 -1.84 -11.81 0.42
CA ASP A 193 -3.18 -11.41 0.00
C ASP A 193 -4.24 -12.35 0.59
N GLU A 194 -5.52 -11.99 0.49
CA GLU A 194 -6.62 -12.77 1.09
C GLU A 194 -6.77 -14.18 0.47
N HIS A 195 -6.26 -14.40 -0.74
CA HIS A 195 -6.28 -15.70 -1.39
C HIS A 195 -5.13 -16.57 -0.87
N ASP A 196 -3.92 -16.04 -0.83
CA ASP A 196 -2.73 -16.73 -0.34
C ASP A 196 -2.81 -17.01 1.16
N LEU A 197 -3.42 -16.13 1.95
CA LEU A 197 -3.67 -16.34 3.37
C LEU A 197 -4.57 -17.57 3.62
N ARG A 198 -5.69 -17.67 2.89
CA ARG A 198 -6.60 -18.82 2.98
C ARG A 198 -5.90 -20.12 2.61
N LYS A 199 -5.16 -20.10 1.51
CA LYS A 199 -4.41 -21.27 1.04
C LYS A 199 -3.34 -21.69 2.06
N TYR A 200 -2.64 -20.74 2.67
CA TYR A 200 -1.67 -21.00 3.73
C TYR A 200 -2.34 -21.66 4.96
N GLU A 201 -3.49 -21.15 5.39
CA GLU A 201 -4.23 -21.71 6.53
C GLU A 201 -4.77 -23.12 6.24
N GLU A 202 -5.22 -23.38 5.02
CA GLU A 202 -5.62 -24.72 4.54
C GLU A 202 -4.44 -25.71 4.47
N GLU A 203 -3.23 -25.24 4.14
CA GLU A 203 -2.01 -26.06 4.11
C GLU A 203 -1.52 -26.39 5.53
N GLN A 204 -1.60 -25.44 6.47
CA GLN A 204 -1.25 -25.67 7.89
C GLN A 204 -2.21 -26.66 8.57
N THR A 205 -3.53 -26.48 8.39
CA THR A 205 -4.53 -27.39 8.99
C THR A 205 -4.46 -28.84 8.49
N LYS A 206 -3.87 -29.09 7.31
CA LYS A 206 -3.61 -30.45 6.80
C LYS A 206 -2.33 -31.08 7.36
N THR A 207 -1.44 -30.28 7.93
CA THR A 207 -0.14 -30.71 8.45
C THR A 207 -0.22 -31.04 9.95
N ASP A 208 -1.21 -30.48 10.65
CA ASP A 208 -1.48 -30.70 12.08
C ASP A 208 -2.40 -31.91 12.38
N LEU A 209 -2.73 -32.73 11.37
CA LEU A 209 -3.51 -33.98 11.45
C LEU A 209 -2.64 -35.21 11.14
#